data_AF-A0A0G1R8G5-F1
#
_entry.id   AF-A0A0G1R8G5-F1
#
_cell.length_a   1.000
_cell.length_b   1.000
_cell.length_c   1.000
_cell.angle_alpha   90.00
_cell.angle_beta   90.00
_cell.angle_gamma   90.00
#
_symmetry.space_group_name_H-M   'P 1'
#
loop_
_entity.id
_entity.type
_entity.pdbx_description
1 polymer ?
#
loop_
_entity_poly.entity_id
_entity_poly.type
_entity_poly.pdbx_seq_one_letter_code
_entity_poly.pdbx_strand_id
1 'polypeptide(L)'
;MAYKQIDERFWKDKKIKKLSKDGYILFLYLLTSPHTHFSGLSEMSLDYVNIDTPLSENESKAAYKELCMLGLIQYDPEHEIVWIKNMHKYQIKSAKQKKGAETQIQNLPRSVLCKNLAEILNIPYPYPIHTLFNAENTLPIQEEAKAKEEVTTKATTKEEAKKHDVVFEIPEELNTPDFLKTWQDWQEHLKEKNAKTTNSAFKKQLEKLSIFGLKKALHTINFCIEKNWQGIYEDANYADEDNKQADSEDWFDDGPDNDTLAAWEVEAQEFEGNKCK
;
A
#
# COMPACT_ATOMS: atom_id res chain seq x y z
N MET A 1 -2.06 -0.73 -15.54
CA MET A 1 -3.23 0.05 -15.04
C MET A 1 -4.01 -0.82 -14.07
N ALA A 2 -4.46 -0.24 -12.94
CA ALA A 2 -5.33 -0.97 -12.02
C ALA A 2 -6.74 -1.07 -12.62
N TYR A 3 -7.24 -2.29 -12.80
CA TYR A 3 -8.60 -2.52 -13.26
C TYR A 3 -9.59 -2.26 -12.11
N LYS A 4 -10.57 -1.38 -12.34
CA LYS A 4 -11.59 -0.98 -11.37
C LYS A 4 -12.95 -1.45 -11.86
N GLN A 5 -13.60 -2.33 -11.09
CA GLN A 5 -14.91 -2.86 -11.44
C GLN A 5 -16.02 -1.93 -10.93
N ILE A 6 -17.00 -1.61 -11.78
CA ILE A 6 -18.24 -0.94 -11.35
C ILE A 6 -19.35 -1.99 -11.35
N ASP A 7 -19.96 -2.21 -10.19
CA ASP A 7 -21.04 -3.18 -10.03
C ASP A 7 -22.34 -2.64 -10.64
N GLU A 8 -23.14 -3.51 -11.29
CA GLU A 8 -24.43 -3.16 -11.89
C GLU A 8 -25.42 -2.55 -10.90
N ARG A 9 -25.29 -2.87 -9.61
CA ARG A 9 -26.06 -2.28 -8.51
C ARG A 9 -25.92 -0.77 -8.44
N PHE A 10 -24.86 -0.20 -9.00
CA PHE A 10 -24.66 1.23 -9.17
C PHE A 10 -25.92 1.91 -9.75
N TRP A 11 -26.52 1.33 -10.80
CA TRP A 11 -27.71 1.86 -11.47
C TRP A 11 -29.00 1.71 -10.64
N LYS A 12 -28.99 0.83 -9.63
CA LYS A 12 -30.14 0.57 -8.74
C LYS A 12 -30.08 1.38 -7.45
N ASP A 13 -28.96 2.00 -7.13
CA ASP A 13 -28.75 2.73 -5.88
C ASP A 13 -29.63 4.01 -5.81
N LYS A 14 -30.35 4.17 -4.69
CA LYS A 14 -31.26 5.29 -4.45
C LYS A 14 -30.53 6.63 -4.34
N LYS A 15 -29.27 6.65 -3.87
CA LYS A 15 -28.46 7.87 -3.79
C LYS A 15 -28.02 8.32 -5.17
N ILE A 16 -27.58 7.36 -6.00
CA ILE A 16 -27.13 7.63 -7.37
C ILE A 16 -28.28 8.16 -8.23
N LYS A 17 -29.48 7.59 -8.11
CA LYS A 17 -30.68 8.06 -8.81
C LYS A 17 -31.15 9.48 -8.43
N LYS A 18 -30.69 10.01 -7.30
CA LYS A 18 -31.02 11.37 -6.86
C LYS A 18 -30.06 12.43 -7.38
N LEU A 19 -28.93 12.01 -7.97
CA LEU A 19 -27.92 12.93 -8.46
C LEU A 19 -28.46 13.78 -9.62
N SER A 20 -28.06 15.04 -9.62
CA SER A 20 -28.11 15.89 -10.80
C SER A 20 -27.27 15.28 -11.94
N LYS A 21 -27.47 15.76 -13.17
CA LYS A 21 -26.66 15.34 -14.32
C LYS A 21 -25.17 15.62 -14.08
N ASP A 22 -24.86 16.76 -13.47
CA ASP A 22 -23.48 17.20 -13.23
C ASP A 22 -22.84 16.38 -12.11
N GLY A 23 -23.58 16.13 -11.02
CA GLY A 23 -23.18 15.20 -9.97
C GLY A 23 -22.92 13.79 -10.49
N TYR A 24 -23.71 13.34 -11.47
CA TYR A 24 -23.53 12.06 -12.13
C TYR A 24 -22.25 12.00 -12.96
N ILE A 25 -21.99 13.03 -13.78
CA ILE A 25 -20.78 13.15 -14.60
C ILE A 25 -19.54 13.16 -13.69
N LEU A 26 -19.55 14.00 -12.66
CA LEU A 26 -18.45 14.11 -11.71
C LEU A 26 -18.21 12.78 -10.98
N PHE A 27 -19.26 12.13 -10.50
CA PHE A 27 -19.10 10.87 -9.76
C PHE A 27 -18.54 9.76 -10.63
N LEU A 28 -19.01 9.65 -11.88
CA LEU A 28 -18.50 8.66 -12.82
C LEU A 28 -17.04 8.95 -13.18
N TYR A 29 -16.69 10.21 -13.42
CA TYR A 29 -15.30 10.64 -13.64
C TYR A 29 -14.40 10.28 -12.46
N LEU A 30 -14.82 10.59 -11.23
CA LEU A 30 -14.06 10.23 -10.02
C LEU A 30 -13.83 8.72 -9.90
N LEU A 31 -14.79 7.88 -10.28
CA LEU A 31 -14.61 6.42 -10.23
C LEU A 31 -13.61 5.91 -11.29
N THR A 32 -13.67 6.46 -12.50
CA THR A 32 -12.96 5.94 -13.67
C THR A 32 -11.64 6.64 -13.96
N SER A 33 -11.41 7.83 -13.41
CA SER A 33 -10.22 8.66 -13.67
C SER A 33 -8.91 7.87 -13.46
N PRO A 34 -7.89 8.11 -14.31
CA PRO A 34 -6.58 7.46 -14.16
C PRO A 34 -5.89 7.82 -12.84
N HIS A 35 -6.23 8.96 -12.25
CA HIS A 35 -5.69 9.44 -10.97
C HIS A 35 -6.35 8.78 -9.76
N THR A 36 -7.48 8.08 -9.95
CA THR A 36 -8.20 7.44 -8.85
C THR A 36 -7.60 6.09 -8.50
N HIS A 37 -7.06 6.01 -7.29
CA HIS A 37 -6.58 4.77 -6.69
C HIS A 37 -7.76 3.86 -6.30
N PHE A 38 -7.57 2.53 -6.34
CA PHE A 38 -8.63 1.56 -6.04
C PHE A 38 -9.14 1.61 -4.59
N SER A 39 -8.39 2.23 -3.67
CA SER A 39 -8.86 2.51 -2.30
C SER A 39 -9.97 3.57 -2.24
N GLY A 40 -10.12 4.35 -3.32
CA GLY A 40 -11.01 5.50 -3.42
C GLY A 40 -10.40 6.82 -2.96
N LEU A 41 -9.14 6.85 -2.52
CA LEU A 41 -8.42 8.08 -2.24
C LEU A 41 -7.67 8.55 -3.48
N SER A 42 -7.80 9.83 -3.82
CA SER A 42 -7.10 10.45 -4.93
C SER A 42 -6.80 11.90 -4.64
N GLU A 43 -5.62 12.35 -5.01
CA GLU A 43 -5.32 13.78 -5.16
C GLU A 43 -5.97 14.24 -6.47
N MET A 44 -6.94 15.14 -6.36
CA MET A 44 -7.77 15.60 -7.46
C MET A 44 -8.10 17.07 -7.26
N SER A 45 -7.39 17.92 -8.01
CA SER A 45 -7.72 19.34 -8.09
C SER A 45 -9.01 19.57 -8.89
N LEU A 46 -9.64 20.71 -8.64
CA LEU A 46 -10.79 21.16 -9.43
C LEU A 46 -10.42 21.38 -10.90
N ASP A 47 -9.18 21.76 -11.19
CA ASP A 47 -8.70 22.01 -12.54
C ASP A 47 -8.67 20.74 -13.38
N TYR A 48 -8.21 19.61 -12.82
CA TYR A 48 -8.25 18.32 -13.52
C TYR A 48 -9.67 17.95 -13.93
N VAL A 49 -10.63 18.14 -13.01
CA VAL A 49 -12.04 17.88 -13.29
C VAL A 49 -12.56 18.77 -14.41
N ASN A 50 -12.27 20.07 -14.36
CA ASN A 50 -12.78 21.03 -15.36
C ASN A 50 -12.15 20.81 -16.75
N ILE A 51 -10.93 20.27 -16.82
CA ILE A 51 -10.26 19.94 -18.09
C ILE A 51 -10.85 18.67 -18.70
N ASP A 52 -11.06 17.63 -17.88
CA ASP A 52 -11.46 16.31 -18.38
C ASP A 52 -12.98 16.14 -18.55
N THR A 53 -13.77 17.00 -17.91
CA THR A 53 -15.24 16.95 -17.93
C THR A 53 -15.82 18.20 -18.59
N PRO A 54 -17.03 18.13 -19.16
CA PRO A 54 -17.68 19.31 -19.75
C PRO A 54 -18.23 20.30 -18.71
N LEU A 55 -17.86 20.16 -17.43
CA LEU A 55 -18.37 20.98 -16.35
C LEU A 55 -17.56 22.26 -16.23
N SER A 56 -18.27 23.38 -16.03
CA SER A 56 -17.66 24.62 -15.58
C SER A 56 -17.24 24.53 -14.12
N GLU A 57 -16.34 25.40 -13.67
CA GLU A 57 -15.87 25.42 -12.29
C GLU A 57 -17.00 25.54 -11.26
N ASN A 58 -18.04 26.32 -11.56
CA ASN A 58 -19.21 26.49 -10.69
C ASN A 58 -20.06 25.21 -10.61
N GLU A 59 -20.25 24.53 -11.75
CA GLU A 59 -20.97 23.25 -11.82
C GLU A 59 -20.19 22.16 -11.09
N SER A 60 -18.87 22.08 -11.29
CA SER A 60 -17.97 21.18 -10.56
C SER A 60 -18.07 21.38 -9.05
N LYS A 61 -17.99 22.63 -8.56
CA LYS A 61 -18.14 22.95 -7.13
C LYS A 61 -19.51 22.55 -6.59
N ALA A 62 -20.58 22.82 -7.35
CA ALA A 62 -21.94 22.43 -6.97
C ALA A 62 -22.11 20.90 -6.92
N ALA A 63 -21.57 20.18 -7.90
CA ALA A 63 -21.55 18.73 -7.97
C ALA A 63 -20.75 18.10 -6.81
N TYR A 64 -19.57 18.64 -6.47
CA TYR A 64 -18.81 18.22 -5.29
C TYR A 64 -19.62 18.36 -4.00
N LYS A 65 -20.29 19.50 -3.83
CA LYS A 65 -21.16 19.75 -2.67
C LYS A 65 -22.32 18.76 -2.62
N GLU A 66 -22.97 18.49 -3.75
CA GLU A 66 -24.05 17.50 -3.86
C GLU A 66 -23.58 16.10 -3.44
N LEU A 67 -22.44 15.64 -3.98
CA LEU A 67 -21.86 14.34 -3.67
C LEU A 67 -21.46 14.22 -2.19
N CYS A 68 -20.94 15.29 -1.59
CA CYS A 68 -20.63 15.35 -0.17
C CYS A 68 -21.91 15.27 0.69
N MET A 69 -22.97 16.03 0.34
CA MET A 69 -24.25 16.02 1.06
C MET A 69 -24.94 14.64 1.01
N LEU A 70 -24.86 13.94 -0.11
CA LEU A 70 -25.38 12.57 -0.25
C LEU A 70 -24.48 11.52 0.45
N GLY A 71 -23.31 11.94 0.92
CA GLY A 71 -22.32 11.09 1.55
C GLY A 71 -21.78 10.02 0.60
N LEU A 72 -21.62 10.36 -0.68
CA LEU A 72 -20.96 9.51 -1.67
C LEU A 72 -19.45 9.74 -1.66
N ILE A 73 -19.03 10.98 -1.40
CA ILE A 73 -17.62 11.36 -1.29
C ILE A 73 -17.36 12.18 -0.02
N GLN A 74 -16.08 12.37 0.29
CA GLN A 74 -15.57 13.46 1.12
C GLN A 74 -14.46 14.16 0.34
N TYR A 75 -14.33 15.46 0.56
CA TYR A 75 -13.31 16.28 -0.08
C TYR A 75 -12.56 17.07 0.98
N ASP A 76 -11.24 17.07 0.86
CA ASP A 76 -10.33 17.90 1.63
C ASP A 76 -9.79 18.99 0.68
N PRO A 77 -10.29 20.24 0.80
CA PRO A 77 -9.88 21.32 -0.09
C PRO A 77 -8.45 21.81 0.17
N GLU A 78 -7.87 21.55 1.35
CA GLU A 78 -6.53 22.03 1.70
C GLU A 78 -5.44 21.24 0.96
N HIS A 79 -5.67 19.94 0.80
CA HIS A 79 -4.74 19.02 0.14
C HIS A 79 -5.27 18.51 -1.20
N GLU A 80 -6.43 19.01 -1.64
CA GLU A 80 -7.16 18.57 -2.83
C GLU A 80 -7.36 17.04 -2.87
N ILE A 81 -7.61 16.42 -1.72
CA ILE A 81 -7.84 14.97 -1.64
C ILE A 81 -9.34 14.68 -1.71
N VAL A 82 -9.74 13.83 -2.65
CA VAL A 82 -11.08 13.26 -2.72
C VAL A 82 -11.04 11.83 -2.18
N TRP A 83 -12.02 11.50 -1.35
CA TRP A 83 -12.28 10.14 -0.90
C TRP A 83 -13.67 9.67 -1.33
N ILE A 84 -13.71 8.68 -2.21
CA ILE A 84 -14.93 8.00 -2.64
C ILE A 84 -15.32 6.98 -1.57
N LYS A 85 -16.43 7.26 -0.87
CA LYS A 85 -16.89 6.39 0.21
C LYS A 85 -17.25 5.02 -0.35
N ASN A 86 -17.00 3.99 0.45
CA ASN A 86 -17.27 2.58 0.13
C ASN A 86 -16.50 1.98 -1.05
N MET A 87 -15.73 2.72 -1.85
CA MET A 87 -14.99 2.16 -3.00
C MET A 87 -14.06 1.00 -2.56
N HIS A 88 -13.38 1.17 -1.43
CA HIS A 88 -12.56 0.13 -0.80
C HIS A 88 -13.31 -1.20 -0.57
N LYS A 89 -14.62 -1.17 -0.27
CA LYS A 89 -15.43 -2.39 -0.03
C LYS A 89 -15.59 -3.24 -1.29
N TYR A 90 -15.58 -2.61 -2.45
CA TYR A 90 -15.76 -3.28 -3.74
C TYR A 90 -14.44 -3.68 -4.39
N GLN A 91 -13.39 -2.88 -4.19
CA GLN A 91 -12.11 -3.08 -4.88
C GLN A 91 -11.08 -3.88 -4.06
N ILE A 92 -11.04 -3.73 -2.73
CA ILE A 92 -10.04 -4.39 -1.87
C ILE A 92 -10.58 -5.76 -1.47
N LYS A 93 -10.14 -6.81 -2.19
CA LYS A 93 -10.52 -8.21 -1.98
C LYS A 93 -9.38 -9.08 -1.44
N SER A 94 -8.14 -8.58 -1.48
CA SER A 94 -6.93 -9.33 -1.12
C SER A 94 -6.00 -8.56 -0.19
N ALA A 95 -5.16 -9.28 0.56
CA ALA A 95 -4.15 -8.69 1.42
C ALA A 95 -3.12 -7.84 0.65
N LYS A 96 -2.80 -8.22 -0.60
CA LYS A 96 -1.92 -7.42 -1.49
C LYS A 96 -2.52 -6.06 -1.81
N GLN A 97 -3.82 -6.01 -2.11
CA GLN A 97 -4.52 -4.74 -2.33
C GLN A 97 -4.60 -3.91 -1.06
N LYS A 98 -4.79 -4.54 0.11
CA LYS A 98 -4.74 -3.86 1.40
C LYS A 98 -3.39 -3.17 1.63
N LYS A 99 -2.29 -3.87 1.33
CA LYS A 99 -0.93 -3.29 1.38
C LYS A 99 -0.74 -2.16 0.36
N GLY A 100 -1.30 -2.28 -0.84
CA GLY A 100 -1.29 -1.18 -1.82
C GLY A 100 -2.05 0.06 -1.33
N ALA A 101 -3.19 -0.12 -0.64
CA ALA A 101 -3.90 0.98 0.00
C ALA A 101 -3.10 1.63 1.14
N GLU A 102 -2.38 0.84 1.94
CA GLU A 102 -1.44 1.35 2.95
C GLU A 102 -0.34 2.21 2.31
N THR A 103 0.29 1.74 1.23
CA THR A 103 1.30 2.50 0.50
C THR A 103 0.73 3.81 -0.06
N GLN A 104 -0.50 3.78 -0.61
CA GLN A 104 -1.17 4.98 -1.09
C GLN A 104 -1.38 6.00 0.04
N ILE A 105 -1.83 5.56 1.22
CA ILE A 105 -2.04 6.43 2.38
C ILE A 105 -0.72 7.05 2.87
N GLN A 106 0.40 6.33 2.76
CA GLN A 106 1.72 6.83 3.13
C GLN A 106 2.26 7.88 2.12
N ASN A 107 1.90 7.76 0.84
CA ASN A 107 2.35 8.64 -0.23
C ASN A 107 1.53 9.93 -0.34
N LEU A 108 0.25 9.89 0.06
CA LEU A 108 -0.62 11.07 0.02
C LEU A 108 -0.28 12.07 1.12
N PRO A 109 -0.59 13.36 0.91
CA PRO A 109 -0.44 14.36 1.96
C PRO A 109 -1.32 14.04 3.18
N ARG A 110 -0.94 14.63 4.33
CA ARG A 110 -1.56 14.33 5.63
C ARG A 110 -2.97 14.88 5.68
N SER A 111 -3.94 14.04 5.37
CA SER A 111 -5.36 14.37 5.44
C SER A 111 -6.11 13.51 6.45
N VAL A 112 -7.14 14.09 7.06
CA VAL A 112 -8.11 13.39 7.91
C VAL A 112 -8.78 12.24 7.15
N LEU A 113 -8.96 12.38 5.83
CA LEU A 113 -9.54 11.33 4.97
C LEU A 113 -8.67 10.07 4.92
N CYS A 114 -7.35 10.26 4.86
CA CYS A 114 -6.38 9.16 4.86
C CYS A 114 -6.43 8.38 6.19
N LYS A 115 -6.56 9.10 7.31
CA LYS A 115 -6.74 8.49 8.64
C LYS A 115 -8.04 7.69 8.72
N ASN A 116 -9.17 8.28 8.30
CA ASN A 116 -10.47 7.62 8.35
C ASN A 116 -10.46 6.29 7.58
N LEU A 117 -9.80 6.25 6.41
CA LEU A 117 -9.65 5.02 5.66
C LEU A 117 -8.73 4.00 6.37
N ALA A 118 -7.60 4.45 6.93
CA ALA A 118 -6.68 3.59 7.66
C ALA A 118 -7.37 2.89 8.85
N GLU A 119 -8.22 3.61 9.58
CA GLU A 119 -9.04 3.07 10.67
C GLU A 119 -10.02 2.00 10.15
N ILE A 120 -10.74 2.28 9.06
CA ILE A 120 -11.71 1.34 8.48
C ILE A 120 -11.03 0.05 8.01
N LEU A 121 -9.84 0.16 7.43
CA LEU A 121 -9.09 -0.99 6.95
C LEU A 121 -8.27 -1.64 8.07
N ASN A 122 -8.25 -1.10 9.29
CA ASN A 122 -7.39 -1.53 10.39
C ASN A 122 -5.92 -1.65 9.92
N ILE A 123 -5.41 -0.57 9.33
CA ILE A 123 -4.03 -0.40 8.84
C ILE A 123 -3.32 0.58 9.76
N PRO A 124 -2.04 0.37 10.10
CA PRO A 124 -1.26 1.36 10.86
C PRO A 124 -1.22 2.70 10.11
N TYR A 125 -1.77 3.75 10.72
CA TYR A 125 -1.63 5.10 10.20
C TYR A 125 -0.30 5.69 10.72
N PRO A 126 0.63 6.11 9.83
CA PRO A 126 2.01 6.45 10.21
C PRO A 126 2.13 7.75 11.02
N TYR A 127 1.05 8.53 11.17
CA TYR A 127 1.10 9.84 11.83
C TYR A 127 0.26 9.88 13.12
N PRO A 128 0.75 10.51 14.20
CA PRO A 128 -0.01 10.68 15.43
C PRO A 128 -1.28 11.54 15.23
N ILE A 129 -2.34 11.21 15.98
CA ILE A 129 -3.66 11.86 15.87
C ILE A 129 -3.58 13.38 16.10
N HIS A 130 -2.68 13.84 16.96
CA HIS A 130 -2.53 15.25 17.34
C HIS A 130 -1.82 16.12 16.29
N THR A 131 -1.30 15.52 15.21
CA THR A 131 -0.59 16.24 14.13
C THR A 131 -1.49 16.54 12.93
N LEU A 132 -2.74 16.04 12.92
CA LEU A 132 -3.72 16.40 11.92
C LEU A 132 -4.29 17.78 12.26
N PHE A 133 -3.72 18.82 11.65
CA PHE A 133 -4.30 20.15 11.71
C PHE A 133 -5.63 20.17 10.92
N ASN A 134 -6.64 20.79 11.52
CA ASN A 134 -7.97 21.13 11.01
C ASN A 134 -8.92 20.00 10.56
N ALA A 135 -9.60 19.40 11.56
CA ALA A 135 -10.87 18.69 11.35
C ALA A 135 -12.03 19.62 10.92
N GLU A 136 -11.83 20.94 10.89
CA GLU A 136 -12.86 21.94 10.61
C GLU A 136 -12.99 22.30 9.12
N ASN A 137 -12.05 21.87 8.27
CA ASN A 137 -12.03 22.20 6.84
C ASN A 137 -12.74 21.19 5.93
N THR A 138 -13.52 20.25 6.47
CA THR A 138 -14.57 19.58 5.67
C THR A 138 -15.72 20.57 5.46
N LEU A 139 -15.50 21.53 4.55
CA LEU A 139 -16.41 22.65 4.30
C LEU A 139 -17.88 22.22 4.18
N PRO A 140 -18.80 22.80 4.99
CA PRO A 140 -19.84 23.66 4.46
C PRO A 140 -19.22 25.02 4.13
N ILE A 141 -19.18 25.36 2.84
CA ILE A 141 -18.61 26.60 2.30
C ILE A 141 -19.22 27.84 2.99
N GLN A 142 -18.37 28.74 3.50
CA GLN A 142 -18.65 30.19 3.59
C GLN A 142 -17.41 31.03 3.25
N GLU A 143 -17.70 32.20 2.68
CA GLU A 143 -16.88 33.15 1.92
C GLU A 143 -15.88 33.99 2.74
N GLU A 144 -14.84 34.46 2.03
CA GLU A 144 -14.03 35.69 2.17
C GLU A 144 -13.23 35.97 3.47
N ALA A 145 -11.90 36.13 3.33
CA ALA A 145 -11.25 37.46 3.30
C ALA A 145 -9.73 37.44 3.62
N LYS A 146 -8.98 38.15 2.75
CA LYS A 146 -7.72 38.91 3.01
C LYS A 146 -6.46 38.16 3.44
N ALA A 147 -5.60 37.94 2.43
CA ALA A 147 -4.16 37.88 2.56
C ALA A 147 -3.54 39.25 2.88
N LYS A 148 -2.59 39.29 3.83
CA LYS A 148 -1.42 40.18 3.87
C LYS A 148 -0.31 39.57 4.74
N GLU A 149 0.89 39.52 4.14
CA GLU A 149 2.23 39.81 4.72
C GLU A 149 2.68 38.97 5.95
N GLU A 150 3.92 38.53 6.14
CA GLU A 150 5.20 38.83 5.52
C GLU A 150 6.26 37.82 5.99
N VAL A 151 7.35 37.81 5.24
CA VAL A 151 8.64 37.11 5.37
C VAL A 151 9.33 37.37 6.72
N THR A 152 9.92 36.36 7.38
CA THR A 152 11.35 36.44 7.77
C THR A 152 11.99 35.12 8.21
N THR A 153 13.20 34.97 7.69
CA THR A 153 14.26 34.00 7.95
C THR A 153 14.73 33.94 9.40
N LYS A 154 15.24 32.77 9.82
CA LYS A 154 16.47 32.66 10.64
C LYS A 154 17.04 31.23 10.62
N ALA A 155 18.31 31.15 10.20
CA ALA A 155 19.27 30.06 10.45
C ALA A 155 19.39 29.78 11.96
N THR A 156 19.91 28.66 12.48
CA THR A 156 21.33 28.21 12.54
C THR A 156 21.30 26.89 13.37
N THR A 157 21.70 25.72 12.87
CA THR A 157 23.01 25.01 12.99
C THR A 157 23.51 24.61 14.41
N LYS A 158 23.99 23.34 14.48
CA LYS A 158 25.04 22.72 15.34
C LYS A 158 24.64 22.15 16.72
N GLU A 159 24.81 20.82 16.90
CA GLU A 159 25.90 20.11 17.64
C GLU A 159 25.40 19.81 19.08
N GLU A 160 25.63 18.69 19.77
CA GLU A 160 26.50 17.53 19.63
C GLU A 160 26.11 16.48 20.71
N ALA A 161 26.49 15.22 20.45
CA ALA A 161 26.92 14.18 21.40
C ALA A 161 26.04 13.75 22.60
N LYS A 162 25.74 12.44 22.65
CA LYS A 162 26.25 11.57 23.73
C LYS A 162 26.16 10.08 23.38
N LYS A 163 27.33 9.45 23.45
CA LYS A 163 27.59 8.00 23.49
C LYS A 163 26.85 7.35 24.67
N HIS A 164 26.30 6.16 24.46
CA HIS A 164 26.17 5.17 25.51
C HIS A 164 26.43 3.79 24.92
N ASP A 165 27.63 3.26 25.21
CA ASP A 165 27.90 1.84 25.24
C ASP A 165 26.89 1.17 26.17
N VAL A 166 26.13 0.19 25.67
CA VAL A 166 25.36 -0.72 26.51
C VAL A 166 25.63 -2.14 26.02
N VAL A 167 26.32 -2.87 26.89
CA VAL A 167 26.71 -4.26 26.83
C VAL A 167 25.51 -5.15 26.51
N PHE A 168 25.60 -5.94 25.44
CA PHE A 168 24.60 -6.92 25.04
C PHE A 168 24.88 -8.24 25.74
N GLU A 169 23.91 -8.78 26.47
CA GLU A 169 23.95 -10.16 26.97
C GLU A 169 23.70 -11.10 25.78
N ILE A 170 24.78 -11.73 25.33
CA ILE A 170 24.77 -12.73 24.25
C ILE A 170 24.45 -14.08 24.90
N PRO A 171 23.40 -14.79 24.46
CA PRO A 171 23.08 -16.13 24.97
C PRO A 171 24.26 -17.09 24.77
N GLU A 172 24.54 -17.88 25.80
CA GLU A 172 25.75 -18.72 25.94
C GLU A 172 25.91 -19.76 24.81
N GLU A 173 24.83 -20.11 24.11
CA GLU A 173 24.81 -21.07 23.01
C GLU A 173 25.32 -20.52 21.66
N LEU A 174 25.46 -19.19 21.53
CA LEU A 174 25.91 -18.52 20.30
C LEU A 174 27.25 -17.77 20.47
N ASN A 175 27.91 -17.90 21.63
CA ASN A 175 29.14 -17.19 21.95
C ASN A 175 30.39 -17.84 21.32
N THR A 176 30.35 -18.10 20.02
CA THR A 176 31.56 -18.43 19.26
C THR A 176 32.21 -17.16 18.73
N PRO A 177 33.56 -17.11 18.67
CA PRO A 177 34.27 -15.95 18.12
C PRO A 177 33.87 -15.64 16.67
N ASP A 178 33.45 -16.66 15.91
CA ASP A 178 33.00 -16.52 14.53
C ASP A 178 31.67 -15.76 14.40
N PHE A 179 30.75 -15.96 15.35
CA PHE A 179 29.47 -15.25 15.39
C PHE A 179 29.65 -13.78 15.79
N LEU A 180 30.54 -13.50 16.74
CA LEU A 180 30.84 -12.14 17.16
C LEU A 180 31.40 -11.30 16.01
N LYS A 181 32.29 -11.89 15.20
CA LYS A 181 32.87 -11.22 14.04
C LYS A 181 31.82 -10.90 12.98
N THR A 182 31.03 -11.89 12.59
CA THR A 182 29.95 -11.68 11.60
C THR A 182 28.86 -10.72 12.09
N TRP A 183 28.58 -10.70 13.40
CA TRP A 183 27.65 -9.75 13.99
C TRP A 183 28.20 -8.32 14.01
N GLN A 184 29.50 -8.14 14.24
CA GLN A 184 30.16 -6.84 14.10
C GLN A 184 30.08 -6.34 12.65
N ASP A 185 30.38 -7.20 11.68
CA ASP A 185 30.28 -6.88 10.25
C ASP A 185 28.84 -6.44 9.88
N TRP A 186 27.82 -7.09 10.46
CA TRP A 186 26.41 -6.71 10.29
C TRP A 186 26.09 -5.33 10.89
N GLN A 187 26.63 -5.02 12.07
CA GLN A 187 26.41 -3.70 12.68
C GLN A 187 27.09 -2.57 11.89
N GLU A 188 28.27 -2.82 11.31
CA GLU A 188 28.95 -1.88 10.41
C GLU A 188 28.14 -1.63 9.15
N HIS A 189 27.62 -2.69 8.51
CA HIS A 189 26.73 -2.59 7.35
C HIS A 189 25.48 -1.72 7.63
N LEU A 190 24.85 -1.88 8.78
CA LEU A 190 23.69 -1.05 9.16
C LEU A 190 24.06 0.42 9.45
N LYS A 191 25.28 0.68 9.95
CA LYS A 191 25.80 2.04 10.13
C LYS A 191 26.05 2.74 8.80
N GLU A 192 26.65 2.05 7.82
CA GLU A 192 26.83 2.59 6.46
C GLU A 192 25.50 2.98 5.80
N LYS A 193 24.42 2.26 6.14
CA LYS A 193 23.07 2.51 5.62
C LYS A 193 22.28 3.59 6.36
N ASN A 194 22.86 4.28 7.36
CA ASN A 194 22.17 5.25 8.22
C ASN A 194 20.84 4.71 8.81
N ALA A 195 20.76 3.41 9.07
CA ALA A 195 19.57 2.82 9.67
C ALA A 195 19.48 3.25 11.14
N LYS A 196 18.34 3.83 11.57
CA LYS A 196 18.05 4.14 12.97
C LYS A 196 17.75 2.84 13.73
N THR A 197 18.78 2.03 13.97
CA THR A 197 18.64 0.76 14.67
C THR A 197 18.33 1.02 16.13
N THR A 198 17.13 0.63 16.54
CA THR A 198 16.68 0.75 17.94
C THR A 198 17.08 -0.52 18.69
N ASN A 199 17.47 -0.43 19.96
CA ASN A 199 17.86 -1.59 20.79
C ASN A 199 16.82 -2.71 20.81
N SER A 200 15.53 -2.36 20.67
CA SER A 200 14.44 -3.34 20.55
C SER A 200 14.49 -4.19 19.26
N ALA A 201 15.07 -3.68 18.17
CA ALA A 201 15.20 -4.41 16.91
C ALA A 201 16.32 -5.44 16.99
N PHE A 202 17.46 -5.09 17.58
CA PHE A 202 18.57 -6.03 17.82
C PHE A 202 18.16 -7.20 18.70
N LYS A 203 17.36 -6.95 19.76
CA LYS A 203 16.84 -8.02 20.61
C LYS A 203 16.02 -9.05 19.82
N LYS A 204 15.12 -8.58 18.95
CA LYS A 204 14.29 -9.45 18.10
C LYS A 204 15.10 -10.19 17.04
N GLN A 205 16.15 -9.56 16.51
CA GLN A 205 17.05 -10.20 15.56
C GLN A 205 17.84 -11.35 16.21
N LEU A 206 18.36 -11.14 17.42
CA LEU A 206 19.05 -12.19 18.17
C LEU A 206 18.12 -13.34 18.55
N GLU A 207 16.89 -13.05 18.99
CA GLU A 207 15.87 -14.08 19.24
C GLU A 207 15.57 -14.89 17.98
N LYS A 208 15.49 -14.24 16.82
CA LYS A 208 15.30 -14.92 15.54
C LYS A 208 16.50 -15.81 15.19
N LEU A 209 17.72 -15.33 15.41
CA LEU A 209 18.95 -16.09 15.14
C LEU A 209 19.14 -17.28 16.09
N SER A 210 18.66 -17.20 17.33
CA SER A 210 18.66 -18.36 18.25
C SER A 210 17.80 -19.52 17.76
N ILE A 211 16.77 -19.26 16.95
CA ILE A 211 15.90 -20.32 16.40
C ILE A 211 16.60 -21.09 15.26
N PHE A 212 17.52 -20.47 14.53
CA PHE A 212 18.16 -21.07 13.36
C PHE A 212 19.34 -21.98 13.67
N GLY A 213 19.92 -21.88 14.86
CA GLY A 213 21.18 -22.54 15.18
C GLY A 213 22.40 -21.86 14.54
N LEU A 214 23.58 -22.19 15.06
CA LEU A 214 24.82 -21.45 14.82
C LEU A 214 25.23 -21.33 13.33
N LYS A 215 25.21 -22.44 12.59
CA LYS A 215 25.65 -22.47 11.17
C LYS A 215 24.74 -21.66 10.26
N LYS A 216 23.43 -21.83 10.43
CA LYS A 216 22.40 -21.14 9.66
C LYS A 216 22.35 -19.64 10.00
N ALA A 217 22.56 -19.27 11.26
CA ALA A 217 22.66 -17.88 11.69
C ALA A 217 23.82 -17.14 10.97
N LEU A 218 25.01 -17.74 10.92
CA LEU A 218 26.17 -17.19 10.23
C LEU A 218 25.91 -17.00 8.72
N HIS A 219 25.37 -18.03 8.06
CA HIS A 219 25.03 -17.96 6.63
C HIS A 219 24.02 -16.86 6.35
N THR A 220 22.97 -16.78 7.16
CA THR A 220 21.88 -15.81 6.98
C THR A 220 22.39 -14.37 7.06
N ILE A 221 23.29 -14.07 8.02
CA ILE A 221 23.89 -12.74 8.15
C ILE A 221 24.74 -12.41 6.92
N ASN A 222 25.64 -13.30 6.52
CA ASN A 222 26.50 -13.10 5.35
C ASN A 222 25.69 -12.91 4.06
N PHE A 223 24.64 -13.71 3.88
CA PHE A 223 23.73 -13.59 2.75
C PHE A 223 23.00 -12.22 2.74
N CYS A 224 22.55 -11.74 3.89
CA CYS A 224 21.89 -10.44 3.99
C CYS A 224 22.86 -9.28 3.70
N ILE A 225 24.12 -9.38 4.13
CA ILE A 225 25.18 -8.42 3.79
C ILE A 225 25.43 -8.44 2.28
N GLU A 226 25.59 -9.61 1.67
CA GLU A 226 25.82 -9.77 0.23
C GLU A 226 24.68 -9.18 -0.62
N LYS A 227 23.43 -9.41 -0.19
CA LYS A 227 22.23 -8.84 -0.84
C LYS A 227 21.96 -7.38 -0.46
N ASN A 228 22.79 -6.80 0.40
CA ASN A 228 22.71 -5.40 0.83
C ASN A 228 21.37 -5.03 1.52
N TRP A 229 20.83 -5.95 2.31
CA TRP A 229 19.54 -5.82 2.99
C TRP A 229 19.68 -5.24 4.40
N GLN A 230 18.63 -4.58 4.90
CA GLN A 230 18.59 -3.99 6.25
C GLN A 230 17.92 -4.89 7.30
N GLY A 231 17.38 -6.04 6.88
CA GLY A 231 16.71 -7.01 7.73
C GLY A 231 17.32 -8.41 7.56
N ILE A 232 17.13 -9.26 8.57
CA ILE A 232 17.61 -10.64 8.56
C ILE A 232 16.52 -11.54 7.96
N TYR A 233 16.77 -12.02 6.74
CA TYR A 233 15.87 -12.88 5.97
C TYR A 233 16.53 -14.22 5.72
N GLU A 234 15.78 -15.30 5.92
CA GLU A 234 16.27 -16.65 5.66
C GLU A 234 16.51 -16.86 4.17
N ASP A 235 17.62 -17.52 3.86
CA ASP A 235 17.87 -18.04 2.52
C ASP A 235 17.06 -19.33 2.33
N ALA A 236 16.04 -19.27 1.47
CA ALA A 236 15.18 -20.41 1.15
C ALA A 236 15.93 -21.57 0.47
N ASN A 237 17.11 -21.32 -0.07
CA ASN A 237 17.96 -22.32 -0.72
C ASN A 237 19.06 -22.87 0.21
N TYR A 238 19.09 -22.45 1.49
CA TYR A 238 20.01 -23.02 2.47
C TYR A 238 19.54 -24.43 2.85
N ALA A 239 20.14 -25.43 2.19
CA ALA A 239 19.92 -26.82 2.52
C ALA A 239 20.58 -27.12 3.87
N ASP A 240 19.77 -27.24 4.92
CA ASP A 240 20.21 -27.85 6.16
C ASP A 240 20.52 -29.33 5.84
N GLU A 241 21.81 -29.69 5.77
CA GLU A 241 22.25 -31.07 5.46
C GLU A 241 21.68 -32.11 6.45
N ASP A 242 21.14 -31.65 7.59
CA ASP A 242 20.55 -32.48 8.64
C ASP A 242 19.08 -32.88 8.40
N ASN A 243 18.40 -32.37 7.37
CA ASN A 243 16.97 -32.67 7.11
C ASN A 243 16.71 -33.37 5.75
N LYS A 244 17.59 -34.27 5.35
CA LYS A 244 17.40 -35.18 4.20
C LYS A 244 16.98 -36.58 4.67
N GLN A 245 15.79 -36.73 5.27
CA GLN A 245 15.19 -38.05 5.42
C GLN A 245 13.66 -37.98 5.62
N ALA A 246 12.94 -37.43 4.64
CA ALA A 246 11.54 -37.79 4.38
C ALA A 246 11.15 -37.22 3.02
N ASP A 247 10.32 -37.97 2.29
CA ASP A 247 9.65 -37.58 1.05
C ASP A 247 10.46 -37.80 -0.24
N SER A 248 10.90 -39.05 -0.43
CA SER A 248 10.98 -39.65 -1.76
C SER A 248 9.71 -40.47 -2.01
N GLU A 249 8.67 -39.83 -2.53
CA GLU A 249 7.52 -40.52 -3.13
C GLU A 249 7.19 -39.79 -4.44
N ASP A 250 7.78 -40.30 -5.52
CA ASP A 250 7.60 -39.85 -6.90
C ASP A 250 6.14 -40.07 -7.33
N TRP A 251 5.38 -38.98 -7.49
CA TRP A 251 3.98 -38.98 -7.92
C TRP A 251 3.79 -38.71 -9.43
N PHE A 252 4.87 -38.55 -10.21
CA PHE A 252 4.76 -38.23 -11.64
C PHE A 252 5.65 -39.14 -12.50
N ASP A 253 5.17 -40.36 -12.74
CA ASP A 253 5.54 -41.12 -13.94
C ASP A 253 4.26 -41.72 -14.55
N ASP A 254 3.57 -40.89 -15.33
CA ASP A 254 2.65 -41.36 -16.36
C ASP A 254 2.93 -40.52 -17.61
N GLY A 255 3.65 -41.15 -18.54
CA GLY A 255 3.94 -40.59 -19.86
C GLY A 255 2.66 -40.35 -20.68
N PRO A 256 2.73 -39.54 -21.74
CA PRO A 256 1.54 -39.16 -22.50
C PRO A 256 1.03 -40.31 -23.36
N ASP A 257 -0.18 -40.80 -23.05
CA ASP A 257 -0.96 -41.65 -23.93
C ASP A 257 -1.38 -40.87 -25.19
N ASN A 258 -0.74 -41.22 -26.29
CA ASN A 258 -1.01 -40.71 -27.62
C ASN A 258 -2.23 -41.43 -28.23
N ASP A 259 -3.45 -41.12 -27.79
CA ASP A 259 -4.68 -41.61 -28.46
C ASP A 259 -5.96 -40.80 -28.19
N THR A 260 -5.90 -39.45 -28.21
CA THR A 260 -7.12 -38.61 -28.15
C THR A 260 -7.07 -37.34 -29.02
N LEU A 261 -6.38 -37.39 -30.17
CA LEU A 261 -6.38 -36.29 -31.18
C LEU A 261 -7.22 -36.61 -32.42
N ALA A 262 -8.29 -37.40 -32.28
CA ALA A 262 -9.20 -37.72 -33.39
C ALA A 262 -10.70 -37.49 -33.06
N ALA A 263 -11.03 -36.81 -31.96
CA ALA A 263 -12.41 -36.64 -31.52
C ALA A 263 -12.92 -35.18 -31.48
N TRP A 264 -12.11 -34.16 -31.80
CA TRP A 264 -12.52 -32.75 -31.75
C TRP A 264 -12.48 -32.01 -33.11
N GLU A 265 -12.27 -32.72 -34.22
CA GLU A 265 -12.23 -32.11 -35.56
C GLU A 265 -13.44 -32.44 -36.46
N VAL A 266 -14.49 -33.09 -35.91
CA VAL A 266 -15.73 -33.39 -36.65
C VAL A 266 -16.92 -32.53 -36.19
N GLU A 267 -16.79 -31.77 -35.09
CA GLU A 267 -17.89 -30.95 -34.52
C GLU A 267 -17.66 -29.44 -34.71
N ALA A 268 -16.93 -29.05 -35.75
CA ALA A 268 -16.67 -27.64 -36.12
C ALA A 268 -17.23 -27.24 -37.50
N GLN A 269 -17.99 -28.11 -38.18
CA GLN A 269 -18.57 -27.84 -39.50
C GLN A 269 -20.10 -27.67 -39.56
N GLU A 270 -20.82 -27.70 -38.42
CA GLU A 270 -22.29 -27.49 -38.41
C GLU A 270 -22.76 -26.16 -37.79
N PHE A 271 -21.86 -25.23 -37.43
CA PHE A 271 -22.24 -23.96 -36.80
C PHE A 271 -22.01 -22.69 -37.64
N GLU A 272 -21.85 -22.80 -38.97
CA GLU A 272 -21.84 -21.64 -39.89
C GLU A 272 -23.21 -21.37 -40.57
N GLY A 273 -24.29 -21.85 -39.97
CA GLY A 273 -25.64 -21.81 -40.54
C GLY A 273 -26.64 -20.89 -39.84
N ASN A 274 -26.24 -19.79 -39.19
CA ASN A 274 -27.24 -18.87 -38.62
C ASN A 274 -26.78 -17.40 -38.57
N LYS A 275 -26.81 -16.74 -39.73
CA LYS A 275 -26.82 -15.27 -39.80
C LYS A 275 -28.27 -14.79 -39.65
N CYS A 276 -28.53 -14.06 -38.56
CA CYS A 276 -29.77 -13.36 -38.29
C CYS A 276 -30.14 -12.41 -39.45
N LYS A 277 -31.42 -12.46 -39.85
CA LYS A 277 -32.11 -11.42 -40.62
C LYS A 277 -32.61 -10.32 -39.68
#